data_AF-A0AB33KKA0-F1
#
_entry.id   AF-A0AB33KKA0-F1
#
_cell.length_a   1.000
_cell.length_b   1.000
_cell.length_c   1.000
_cell.angle_alpha   90.00
_cell.angle_beta   90.00
_cell.angle_gamma   90.00
#
_symmetry.space_group_name_H-M   'P 1'
#
loop_
_entity.id
_entity.type
_entity.pdbx_description
1 polymer ?
#
loop_
_entity_poly.entity_id
_entity_poly.type
_entity_poly.pdbx_seq_one_letter_code
_entity_poly.pdbx_strand_id
1 'polypeptide(L)'
;MKGNVESEADVEGDVAVALSDAFTADCPARTVLNHVSSRWGVLILAALQEGPMRFYVLRNRIGGISEKMLSQNLRVFVRDGLIAREVEATVPPQVTYSLTPVGRELAATLGGLVEWITYRIGDIVAARERHDEAS
;
A
#
# COMPACT_ATOMS: atom_id res chain seq x y z
N MET A 1 25.52 43.99 -11.80
CA MET A 1 25.21 42.90 -12.75
C MET A 1 26.14 41.73 -12.47
N LYS A 2 25.62 40.69 -11.82
CA LYS A 2 25.98 39.25 -11.93
C LYS A 2 25.32 38.57 -10.73
N GLY A 3 24.12 38.06 -11.00
CA GLY A 3 23.41 37.16 -10.09
C GLY A 3 24.13 35.83 -10.05
N ASN A 4 24.17 35.23 -8.86
CA ASN A 4 24.67 33.89 -8.65
C ASN A 4 23.53 32.92 -9.00
N VAL A 5 23.77 32.07 -9.99
CA VAL A 5 22.91 30.94 -10.35
C VAL A 5 23.34 29.79 -9.44
N GLU A 6 22.51 29.46 -8.45
CA GLU A 6 22.61 28.18 -7.73
C GLU A 6 22.11 27.07 -8.67
N SER A 7 22.92 26.00 -8.76
CA SER A 7 22.79 24.91 -9.72
C SER A 7 21.74 23.89 -9.28
N GLU A 8 20.78 23.60 -10.15
CA GLU A 8 19.70 22.59 -9.99
C GLU A 8 20.18 21.13 -9.81
N ALA A 9 21.49 20.86 -9.98
CA ALA A 9 22.04 19.50 -10.01
C ALA A 9 22.30 18.84 -8.64
N ASP A 10 22.24 19.59 -7.54
CA ASP A 10 22.53 19.06 -6.19
C ASP A 10 21.30 18.46 -5.49
N VAL A 11 20.09 18.64 -6.06
CA VAL A 11 18.83 18.16 -5.47
C VAL A 11 18.49 16.73 -5.93
N GLU A 12 18.92 16.31 -7.13
CA GLU A 12 18.63 14.97 -7.67
C GLU A 12 19.48 13.85 -7.03
N GLY A 13 20.69 14.17 -6.54
CA GLY A 13 21.59 13.20 -5.91
C GLY A 13 21.18 12.77 -4.51
N ASP A 14 20.47 13.62 -3.77
CA ASP A 14 20.10 13.41 -2.36
C ASP A 14 18.84 12.51 -2.21
N VAL A 15 17.97 12.53 -3.22
CA VAL A 15 16.74 11.71 -3.26
C VAL A 15 17.06 10.22 -3.47
N ALA A 16 18.10 9.91 -4.25
CA ALA A 16 18.50 8.53 -4.55
C ALA A 16 19.17 7.84 -3.35
N VAL A 17 19.90 8.58 -2.51
CA VAL A 17 20.57 8.05 -1.31
C VAL A 17 19.55 7.74 -0.20
N ALA A 18 18.47 8.51 -0.09
CA ALA A 18 17.45 8.31 0.94
C ALA A 18 16.63 7.01 0.77
N LEU A 19 16.50 6.48 -0.46
CA LEU A 19 15.84 5.20 -0.74
C LEU A 19 16.75 3.98 -0.52
N SER A 20 18.07 4.20 -0.42
CA SER A 20 19.07 3.14 -0.29
C SER A 20 19.03 2.43 1.07
N ASP A 21 18.28 2.93 2.05
CA ASP A 21 18.38 2.38 3.40
C ASP A 21 17.02 2.17 4.09
N ALA A 22 16.10 1.46 3.44
CA ALA A 22 14.93 0.90 4.12
C ALA A 22 15.28 0.04 5.35
N PHE A 23 16.55 -0.36 5.49
CA PHE A 23 17.10 -1.05 6.66
C PHE A 23 17.49 -0.10 7.81
N THR A 24 17.69 1.19 7.57
CA THR A 24 17.81 2.20 8.64
C THR A 24 16.47 2.48 9.32
N ALA A 25 16.54 2.87 10.60
CA ALA A 25 15.37 3.09 11.43
C ALA A 25 14.51 4.28 10.97
N ASP A 26 15.16 5.36 10.50
CA ASP A 26 14.51 6.65 10.23
C ASP A 26 14.22 6.90 8.74
N CYS A 27 14.40 5.90 7.88
CA CYS A 27 14.14 6.04 6.46
C CYS A 27 12.63 6.19 6.18
N PRO A 28 12.19 7.23 5.45
CA PRO A 28 10.79 7.41 5.06
C PRO A 28 10.20 6.20 4.31
N ALA A 29 11.02 5.46 3.57
CA ALA A 29 10.61 4.24 2.87
C ALA A 29 10.06 3.17 3.83
N ARG A 30 10.58 3.10 5.07
CA ARG A 30 10.11 2.17 6.10
C ARG A 30 8.68 2.49 6.56
N THR A 31 8.31 3.77 6.59
CA THR A 31 6.94 4.19 6.90
C THR A 31 5.96 3.66 5.84
N VAL A 32 6.26 3.88 4.56
CA VAL A 32 5.43 3.36 3.46
C VAL A 32 5.40 1.83 3.48
N LEU A 33 6.56 1.18 3.70
CA LEU A 33 6.66 -0.27 3.81
C LEU A 33 5.78 -0.81 4.95
N ASN A 34 5.76 -0.16 6.11
CA ASN A 34 4.92 -0.55 7.25
C ASN A 34 3.43 -0.42 6.92
N HIS A 35 3.03 0.64 6.21
CA HIS A 35 1.63 0.83 5.81
C HIS A 35 1.17 -0.29 4.87
N VAL A 36 1.97 -0.59 3.83
CA VAL A 36 1.58 -1.58 2.81
C VAL A 36 1.73 -3.02 3.27
N SER A 37 2.74 -3.33 4.09
CA SER A 37 2.94 -4.68 4.67
C SER A 37 2.05 -4.98 5.88
N SER A 38 1.23 -4.01 6.31
CA SER A 38 0.24 -4.24 7.36
C SER A 38 -0.75 -5.34 6.97
N ARG A 39 -1.41 -5.95 7.97
CA ARG A 39 -2.42 -7.01 7.79
C ARG A 39 -3.47 -6.69 6.72
N TRP A 40 -3.83 -5.42 6.56
CA TRP A 40 -4.87 -4.98 5.64
C TRP A 40 -4.33 -4.28 4.40
N GLY A 41 -3.10 -3.76 4.45
CA GLY A 41 -2.55 -2.89 3.41
C GLY A 41 -2.51 -3.56 2.04
N VAL A 42 -1.84 -4.72 1.95
CA VAL A 42 -1.77 -5.52 0.73
C VAL A 42 -3.16 -5.87 0.20
N LEU A 43 -4.10 -6.26 1.08
CA LEU A 43 -5.45 -6.66 0.67
C LEU A 43 -6.26 -5.50 0.10
N ILE A 44 -6.12 -4.30 0.65
CA ILE A 44 -6.78 -3.09 0.15
C ILE A 44 -6.25 -2.73 -1.23
N LEU A 45 -4.93 -2.69 -1.38
CA LEU A 45 -4.31 -2.32 -2.66
C LEU A 45 -4.58 -3.38 -3.73
N ALA A 46 -4.56 -4.67 -3.38
CA ALA A 46 -4.91 -5.76 -4.28
C ALA A 46 -6.39 -5.71 -4.72
N ALA A 47 -7.33 -5.41 -3.81
CA ALA A 47 -8.74 -5.29 -4.18
C ALA A 47 -8.97 -4.14 -5.16
N LEU A 48 -8.31 -2.99 -4.97
CA LEU A 48 -8.47 -1.83 -5.84
C LEU A 48 -7.76 -1.97 -7.21
N GLN A 49 -6.98 -3.03 -7.45
CA GLN A 49 -6.51 -3.38 -8.80
C GLN A 49 -7.66 -3.79 -9.73
N GLU A 50 -8.76 -4.31 -9.17
CA GLU A 50 -9.96 -4.68 -9.95
C GLU A 50 -10.72 -3.43 -10.46
N GLY A 51 -10.44 -2.25 -9.90
CA GLY A 51 -11.01 -0.97 -10.31
C GLY A 51 -11.48 -0.11 -9.13
N PRO A 52 -12.09 1.07 -9.41
CA PRO A 52 -12.64 1.94 -8.39
C PRO A 52 -13.75 1.27 -7.57
N MET A 53 -13.70 1.40 -6.24
CA MET A 53 -14.70 0.80 -5.35
C MET A 53 -15.24 1.80 -4.33
N ARG A 54 -16.52 1.64 -3.98
CA ARG A 54 -17.11 2.30 -2.82
C ARG A 54 -16.64 1.66 -1.53
N PHE A 55 -16.70 2.41 -0.43
CA PHE A 55 -16.27 1.94 0.89
C PHE A 55 -16.88 0.59 1.29
N TYR A 56 -18.20 0.42 1.15
CA TYR A 56 -18.87 -0.82 1.56
C TYR A 56 -18.52 -2.00 0.66
N VAL A 57 -18.31 -1.76 -0.65
CA VAL A 57 -17.91 -2.79 -1.61
C VAL A 57 -16.53 -3.32 -1.22
N LEU A 58 -15.59 -2.40 -0.99
CA LEU A 58 -14.24 -2.72 -0.56
C LEU A 58 -14.22 -3.43 0.80
N ARG A 59 -15.01 -2.95 1.77
CA ARG A 59 -15.14 -3.58 3.10
C ARG A 59 -15.66 -5.00 3.01
N ASN A 60 -16.67 -5.25 2.17
CA ASN A 60 -17.27 -6.57 2.03
C ASN A 60 -16.36 -7.53 1.24
N ARG A 61 -15.55 -7.00 0.31
CA ARG A 61 -14.54 -7.77 -0.41
C ARG A 61 -13.44 -8.30 0.52
N ILE A 62 -13.06 -7.50 1.51
CA ILE A 62 -11.99 -7.82 2.46
C ILE A 62 -12.58 -8.43 3.73
N GLY A 63 -12.65 -9.76 3.76
CA GLY A 63 -13.18 -10.50 4.91
C GLY A 63 -12.51 -10.13 6.23
N GLY A 64 -13.31 -9.79 7.24
CA GLY A 64 -12.85 -9.56 8.62
C GLY A 64 -12.29 -8.18 8.93
N ILE A 65 -12.19 -7.27 7.96
CA ILE A 65 -11.81 -5.88 8.25
C ILE A 65 -12.98 -5.11 8.89
N SER A 66 -12.70 -4.38 9.97
CA SER A 66 -13.68 -3.46 10.56
C SER A 66 -13.71 -2.14 9.78
N GLU A 67 -14.85 -1.43 9.81
CA GLU A 67 -14.97 -0.12 9.16
C GLU A 67 -13.93 0.88 9.67
N LYS A 68 -13.66 0.86 10.98
CA LYS A 68 -12.63 1.69 11.60
C LYS A 68 -11.25 1.42 10.98
N MET A 69 -10.87 0.15 10.84
CA MET A 69 -9.56 -0.23 10.27
C MET A 69 -9.49 0.12 8.78
N LEU A 70 -10.56 -0.12 8.02
CA LEU A 70 -10.59 0.27 6.61
C LEU A 70 -10.47 1.78 6.43
N SER A 71 -11.24 2.56 7.20
CA SER A 71 -11.17 4.03 7.18
C SER A 71 -9.79 4.57 7.55
N GLN A 72 -9.11 3.95 8.54
CA GLN A 72 -7.75 4.31 8.90
C GLN A 72 -6.76 4.04 7.77
N ASN A 73 -6.79 2.85 7.18
CA ASN A 73 -5.89 2.50 6.07
C ASN A 73 -6.13 3.36 4.83
N LEU A 74 -7.39 3.59 4.45
CA LEU A 74 -7.72 4.46 3.31
C LEU A 74 -7.21 5.89 3.53
N ARG A 75 -7.34 6.45 4.73
CA ARG A 75 -6.78 7.79 5.04
C ARG A 75 -5.26 7.82 4.90
N VAL A 76 -4.58 6.77 5.37
CA VAL A 76 -3.13 6.64 5.22
C VAL A 76 -2.74 6.56 3.75
N PHE A 77 -3.35 5.67 2.97
CA PHE A 77 -3.01 5.51 1.55
C PHE A 77 -3.41 6.69 0.66
N VAL A 78 -4.45 7.44 1.03
CA VAL A 78 -4.77 8.72 0.39
C VAL A 78 -3.68 9.75 0.70
N ARG A 79 -3.22 9.82 1.96
CA ARG A 79 -2.12 10.72 2.35
C ARG A 79 -0.81 10.34 1.66
N ASP A 80 -0.52 9.05 1.54
CA ASP A 80 0.68 8.53 0.86
C ASP A 80 0.61 8.67 -0.66
N GLY A 81 -0.53 9.09 -1.22
CA GLY A 81 -0.72 9.26 -2.66
C GLY A 81 -0.88 7.94 -3.43
N LEU A 82 -1.16 6.83 -2.75
CA LEU A 82 -1.38 5.51 -3.35
C LEU A 82 -2.84 5.31 -3.79
N ILE A 83 -3.77 5.97 -3.09
CA ILE A 83 -5.21 5.89 -3.37
C ILE A 83 -5.76 7.30 -3.61
N ALA A 84 -6.55 7.47 -4.66
CA ALA A 84 -7.40 8.64 -4.85
C ALA A 84 -8.76 8.41 -4.19
N ARG A 85 -9.33 9.49 -3.62
CA ARG A 85 -10.69 9.52 -3.08
C ARG A 85 -11.50 10.53 -3.87
N GLU A 86 -12.51 10.06 -4.59
CA GLU A 86 -13.36 10.90 -5.41
C GLU A 86 -14.77 10.96 -4.83
N VAL A 87 -15.37 12.16 -4.89
CA VAL A 87 -16.76 12.40 -4.48
C VAL A 87 -17.57 12.63 -5.74
N GLU A 88 -18.45 11.69 -6.05
CA GLU A 88 -19.35 11.77 -7.19
C GLU A 88 -20.63 12.52 -6.79
N ALA A 89 -21.03 13.47 -7.64
CA ALA A 89 -22.24 14.27 -7.48
C ALA A 89 -23.50 13.46 -7.85
N THR A 90 -23.78 12.41 -7.09
CA THR A 90 -25.03 11.64 -7.15
C THR A 90 -25.99 12.07 -6.03
N VAL A 91 -27.23 11.57 -6.06
CA VAL A 91 -28.19 11.74 -4.96
C VAL A 91 -28.50 10.36 -4.35
N PRO A 92 -28.04 10.06 -3.12
CA PRO A 92 -27.10 10.83 -2.28
C PRO A 92 -25.67 10.84 -2.86
N PRO A 93 -24.77 11.77 -2.45
CA PRO A 93 -23.39 11.80 -2.90
C PRO A 93 -22.65 10.51 -2.58
N GLN A 94 -21.79 10.06 -3.49
CA GLN A 94 -21.13 8.76 -3.39
C GLN A 94 -19.61 8.95 -3.41
N VAL A 95 -18.91 8.10 -2.65
CA VAL A 95 -17.47 8.19 -2.51
C VAL A 95 -16.85 6.91 -3.05
N THR A 96 -15.94 7.07 -4.00
CA THR A 96 -15.17 5.99 -4.61
C THR A 96 -13.69 6.14 -4.28
N TYR A 97 -13.02 5.01 -4.19
CA TYR A 97 -11.58 4.89 -3.96
C TYR A 97 -10.97 4.15 -5.13
N SER A 98 -9.87 4.66 -5.66
CA SER A 98 -9.17 4.05 -6.80
C SER A 98 -7.66 4.16 -6.58
N LEU A 99 -6.88 3.28 -7.20
CA LEU A 99 -5.43 3.42 -7.18
C LEU A 99 -5.01 4.63 -8.02
N THR A 100 -4.03 5.38 -7.53
CA THR A 100 -3.29 6.36 -8.35
C THR A 100 -2.35 5.61 -9.31
N PRO A 101 -1.67 6.29 -10.26
CA PRO A 101 -0.63 5.63 -11.07
C PRO A 101 0.43 4.93 -10.23
N VAL A 102 0.98 5.61 -9.21
CA VAL A 102 1.97 5.05 -8.28
C VAL A 102 1.38 3.89 -7.47
N GLY A 103 0.12 4.01 -7.01
CA GLY A 103 -0.58 2.93 -6.33
C GLY A 103 -0.76 1.68 -7.19
N ARG A 104 -0.99 1.84 -8.49
CA ARG A 104 -1.09 0.72 -9.45
C ARG A 104 0.24 0.00 -9.61
N GLU A 105 1.34 0.73 -9.77
CA GLU A 105 2.69 0.15 -9.86
C GLU A 105 3.06 -0.64 -8.59
N LEU A 106 2.76 -0.08 -7.42
CA LEU A 106 3.02 -0.75 -6.15
C LEU A 106 2.17 -2.01 -5.97
N ALA A 107 0.86 -1.96 -6.25
CA ALA A 107 0.05 -3.16 -6.11
C ALA A 107 0.37 -4.24 -7.15
N ALA A 108 0.84 -3.88 -8.35
CA ALA A 108 1.38 -4.86 -9.30
C ALA A 108 2.64 -5.54 -8.73
N THR A 109 3.54 -4.77 -8.12
CA THR A 109 4.74 -5.30 -7.45
C THR A 109 4.40 -6.24 -6.30
N LEU A 110 3.41 -5.87 -5.48
CA LEU A 110 2.92 -6.72 -4.38
C LEU A 110 2.18 -7.97 -4.89
N GLY A 111 1.65 -7.94 -6.11
CA GLY A 111 0.95 -9.07 -6.74
C GLY A 111 1.81 -10.34 -6.77
N GLY A 112 3.09 -10.22 -7.14
CA GLY A 112 4.00 -11.37 -7.17
C GLY A 112 4.26 -11.98 -5.78
N LEU A 113 4.31 -11.14 -4.73
CA LEU A 113 4.44 -11.63 -3.35
C LEU A 113 3.18 -12.40 -2.92
N VAL A 114 2.00 -11.86 -3.21
CA VAL A 114 0.73 -12.51 -2.89
C VAL A 114 0.60 -13.84 -3.61
N GLU A 115 0.91 -13.87 -4.91
CA GLU A 115 0.89 -15.08 -5.73
C GLU A 115 1.82 -16.16 -5.17
N TRP A 116 3.07 -15.79 -4.83
CA TRP A 116 4.02 -16.72 -4.24
C TRP A 116 3.52 -17.28 -2.89
N ILE A 117 2.97 -16.43 -2.02
CA ILE A 117 2.42 -16.87 -0.73
C ILE A 117 1.26 -17.84 -0.97
N THR A 118 0.34 -17.53 -1.87
CA THR A 118 -0.78 -18.41 -2.22
C THR A 118 -0.30 -19.74 -2.76
N TYR A 119 0.74 -19.75 -3.60
CA TYR A 119 1.34 -20.97 -4.13
C TYR A 119 2.03 -21.82 -3.04
N ARG A 120 2.67 -21.20 -2.05
CA ARG A 120 3.45 -21.88 -0.99
C ARG A 120 2.73 -22.07 0.34
N ILE A 121 1.49 -21.60 0.48
CA ILE A 121 0.78 -21.60 1.77
C ILE A 121 0.64 -23.00 2.37
N GLY A 122 0.43 -24.03 1.54
CA GLY A 122 0.34 -25.42 1.99
C GLY A 122 1.62 -25.90 2.68
N ASP A 123 2.78 -25.58 2.11
CA ASP A 123 4.08 -25.93 2.71
C ASP A 123 4.29 -25.23 4.04
N ILE A 124 3.91 -23.95 4.12
CA ILE A 124 4.04 -23.12 5.33
C ILE A 124 3.12 -23.64 6.43
N VAL A 125 1.87 -23.98 6.11
CA VAL A 125 0.90 -24.53 7.07
C VAL A 125 1.36 -25.89 7.58
N ALA A 126 1.77 -26.80 6.69
CA ALA A 126 2.27 -28.11 7.08
C ALA A 126 3.55 -28.01 7.96
N ALA A 127 4.40 -27.00 7.72
CA ALA A 127 5.55 -26.73 8.57
C ALA A 127 5.16 -26.25 9.99
N ARG A 128 4.09 -25.48 10.12
CA ARG A 128 3.55 -25.05 11.43
C ARG A 128 3.00 -26.22 12.23
N GLU A 129 2.20 -27.07 11.59
CA GLU A 129 1.63 -28.26 12.24
C GLU A 129 2.73 -29.17 12.81
N ARG A 130 3.79 -29.44 12.03
CA ARG A 130 4.94 -30.23 12.51
C ARG A 130 5.66 -29.59 13.70
N HIS A 131 5.75 -28.26 13.74
CA HIS A 131 6.38 -27.55 14.86
C HIS A 131 5.51 -27.63 16.12
N ASP A 132 4.19 -27.45 15.97
CA ASP A 132 3.23 -27.48 17.06
C ASP A 132 3.08 -28.90 17.65
N GLU A 133 3.22 -29.95 16.83
CA GLU A 133 3.26 -31.35 17.29
C GLU A 133 4.55 -31.72 18.03
N ALA A 134 5.65 -31.01 17.75
CA ALA A 134 6.95 -31.24 18.37
C ALA A 134 7.19 -30.40 19.64
N SER A 135 6.30 -29.45 19.93
CA SER A 135 6.36 -28.53 21.09
C SER A 135 5.45 -29.02 22.23
#